data_AF-A0A9D9CZX3-F1
#
_entry.id   AF-A0A9D9CZX3-F1
#
_cell.length_a   1.000
_cell.length_b   1.000
_cell.length_c   1.000
_cell.angle_alpha   90.00
_cell.angle_beta   90.00
_cell.angle_gamma   90.00
#
_symmetry.space_group_name_H-M   'P 1'
#
loop_
_entity.id
_entity.type
_entity.pdbx_description
1 polymer ?
#
loop_
_entity_poly.entity_id
_entity_poly.type
_entity_poly.pdbx_seq_one_letter_code
_entity_poly.pdbx_strand_id
1 'polypeptide(L)'
;MITTFLLLAGVSLLGQVPDEELIRRQDFTDTRLEDAMPEGLSFFGRMAERLNRQLVAPLYWGWPVSTADRYLRNSQIGRSGKRFEPRPAPVETAPLPFLRSAGGVSADFDFVNYLIDNGMSEDAVVLLQGTDYAPSDTLDYLRGWASYATRRLAEASRAFDRVPAGSPWYDKSLFFSAASKAYLGDYAGARAQLESYAGPYAELRASQLQDLAALQGPDTFAAKSPLLAAGLSALVPGLGRVYTRQYGAAAESLLVCGGFAAITIENYRHYGPIWSTILFGTLGSLFYLGNIYGSYLSVEVYNDRMRETQDTAVLLHMHIPLRSAFR
;
A
#
# COMPACT_ATOMS: atom_id res chain seq x y z
N MET A 1 -46.98 25.07 -11.34
CA MET A 1 -45.72 25.78 -11.04
C MET A 1 -44.61 24.74 -11.17
N ILE A 2 -44.01 24.47 -12.33
CA ILE A 2 -43.29 25.35 -13.29
C ILE A 2 -42.08 26.04 -12.65
N THR A 3 -40.92 25.36 -12.81
CA THR A 3 -39.55 25.82 -13.16
C THR A 3 -38.66 24.60 -12.91
N THR A 4 -38.47 23.65 -13.85
CA THR A 4 -37.80 23.75 -15.17
C THR A 4 -36.33 24.18 -15.06
N PHE A 5 -35.45 23.44 -15.75
CA PHE A 5 -33.98 23.61 -15.87
C PHE A 5 -33.11 23.29 -14.65
N LEU A 6 -32.71 22.01 -14.56
CA LEU A 6 -31.28 21.68 -14.46
C LEU A 6 -30.96 20.51 -15.41
N LEU A 7 -30.98 20.85 -16.70
CA LEU A 7 -30.53 20.02 -17.81
C LEU A 7 -28.99 19.97 -17.78
N LEU A 8 -28.41 18.98 -17.09
CA LEU A 8 -26.98 18.65 -17.23
C LEU A 8 -26.62 17.18 -16.92
N ALA A 9 -27.62 16.28 -16.96
CA ALA A 9 -27.39 14.86 -17.22
C ALA A 9 -27.29 14.62 -18.74
N GLY A 10 -26.31 15.29 -19.37
CA GLY A 10 -26.07 15.21 -20.80
C GLY A 10 -25.31 13.94 -21.18
N VAL A 11 -25.83 13.24 -22.19
CA VAL A 11 -25.07 12.34 -23.08
C VAL A 11 -24.45 11.10 -22.41
N SER A 12 -25.23 10.02 -22.32
CA SER A 12 -24.96 8.79 -23.10
C SER A 12 -25.97 7.68 -22.76
N LEU A 13 -26.93 7.44 -23.66
CA LEU A 13 -27.11 6.12 -24.28
C LEU A 13 -28.07 6.23 -25.48
N LEU A 14 -27.63 5.73 -26.64
CA LEU A 14 -28.36 5.70 -27.91
C LEU A 14 -29.09 4.35 -28.08
N GLY A 15 -30.21 4.36 -28.82
CA GLY A 15 -30.95 3.18 -29.29
C GLY A 15 -32.40 3.14 -28.77
N GLN A 16 -33.47 3.26 -29.58
CA GLN A 16 -33.97 2.30 -30.59
C GLN A 16 -34.38 0.97 -29.89
N VAL A 17 -35.62 0.45 -29.91
CA VAL A 17 -36.89 0.67 -30.68
C VAL A 17 -38.07 0.27 -29.74
N PRO A 18 -39.32 0.76 -29.89
CA PRO A 18 -40.47 0.30 -29.10
C PRO A 18 -41.07 -1.02 -29.62
N ASP A 19 -41.90 -1.70 -28.81
CA ASP A 19 -43.16 -2.30 -29.28
C ASP A 19 -44.12 -2.64 -28.13
N GLU A 20 -45.42 -2.67 -28.43
CA GLU A 20 -46.51 -3.07 -27.53
C GLU A 20 -46.66 -4.60 -27.47
N GLU A 21 -47.18 -5.15 -26.36
CA GLU A 21 -48.48 -5.87 -26.34
C GLU A 21 -48.81 -6.46 -24.95
N LEU A 22 -50.12 -6.64 -24.70
CA LEU A 22 -50.84 -7.58 -23.80
C LEU A 22 -50.18 -8.03 -22.45
N ILE A 23 -50.90 -8.08 -21.32
CA ILE A 23 -52.16 -8.82 -21.09
C ILE A 23 -53.07 -8.08 -20.09
N ARG A 24 -54.38 -8.35 -20.16
CA ARG A 24 -55.48 -7.70 -19.40
C ARG A 24 -56.24 -8.72 -18.53
N ARG A 25 -56.85 -8.29 -17.39
CA ARG A 25 -57.81 -9.03 -16.49
C ARG A 25 -57.16 -10.10 -15.59
N GLN A 26 -57.65 -10.50 -14.40
CA GLN A 26 -58.75 -10.13 -13.45
C GLN A 26 -58.40 -10.86 -12.09
N ASP A 27 -58.90 -10.59 -10.86
CA ASP A 27 -59.87 -9.62 -10.32
C ASP A 27 -59.80 -9.49 -8.75
N PHE A 28 -60.63 -8.60 -8.15
CA PHE A 28 -61.19 -8.57 -6.77
C PHE A 28 -60.34 -8.65 -5.46
N THR A 29 -60.38 -7.53 -4.72
CA THR A 29 -60.59 -7.36 -3.24
C THR A 29 -59.79 -8.17 -2.20
N ASP A 30 -59.04 -7.46 -1.35
CA ASP A 30 -59.50 -7.21 0.03
C ASP A 30 -59.00 -5.85 0.54
N THR A 31 -59.68 -5.22 1.50
CA THR A 31 -59.43 -3.84 1.96
C THR A 31 -59.03 -3.82 3.43
N ARG A 32 -57.77 -3.50 3.76
CA ARG A 32 -57.38 -3.22 5.16
C ARG A 32 -56.05 -2.43 5.33
N LEU A 33 -56.20 -1.16 5.71
CA LEU A 33 -55.30 -0.43 6.62
C LEU A 33 -53.84 -0.15 6.18
N GLU A 34 -53.60 0.31 4.93
CA GLU A 34 -52.31 0.93 4.55
C GLU A 34 -52.41 2.38 4.02
N ASP A 35 -53.62 2.93 3.83
CA ASP A 35 -53.84 4.26 3.25
C ASP A 35 -53.58 5.43 4.24
N ALA A 36 -52.32 5.60 4.65
CA ALA A 36 -51.83 6.80 5.34
C ALA A 36 -50.31 7.04 5.19
N MET A 37 -49.73 6.81 4.00
CA MET A 37 -48.34 7.23 3.70
C MET A 37 -48.25 8.10 2.44
N PRO A 38 -47.57 9.26 2.48
CA PRO A 38 -47.39 10.10 1.31
C PRO A 38 -46.45 9.45 0.29
N GLU A 39 -46.78 9.56 -1.00
CA GLU A 39 -46.15 8.82 -2.10
C GLU A 39 -44.62 8.96 -2.18
N GLY A 40 -44.05 10.06 -1.67
CA GLY A 40 -42.62 10.31 -1.60
C GLY A 40 -41.81 9.26 -0.81
N LEU A 41 -42.34 8.74 0.31
CA LEU A 41 -41.64 7.68 1.06
C LEU A 41 -41.57 6.37 0.25
N SER A 42 -42.59 6.10 -0.56
CA SER A 42 -42.64 4.87 -1.38
C SER A 42 -41.57 4.86 -2.48
N PHE A 43 -41.12 6.03 -2.96
CA PHE A 43 -40.00 6.14 -3.89
C PHE A 43 -38.67 5.78 -3.23
N PHE A 44 -38.38 6.33 -2.05
CA PHE A 44 -37.16 5.99 -1.30
C PHE A 44 -37.17 4.55 -0.79
N GLY A 45 -38.32 4.01 -0.38
CA GLY A 45 -38.47 2.59 -0.07
C GLY A 45 -38.13 1.69 -1.26
N ARG A 46 -38.74 1.93 -2.43
CA ARG A 46 -38.46 1.15 -3.65
C ARG A 46 -37.03 1.36 -4.17
N MET A 47 -36.42 2.52 -3.96
CA MET A 47 -35.02 2.78 -4.32
C MET A 47 -34.06 2.06 -3.36
N ALA A 48 -34.29 2.14 -2.04
CA ALA A 48 -33.54 1.41 -1.04
C ALA A 48 -33.66 -0.10 -1.24
N GLU A 49 -34.82 -0.61 -1.65
CA GLU A 49 -35.04 -2.03 -1.93
C GLU A 49 -34.34 -2.49 -3.23
N ARG A 50 -34.33 -1.66 -4.28
CA ARG A 50 -33.53 -1.91 -5.49
C ARG A 50 -32.03 -1.87 -5.21
N LEU A 51 -31.56 -0.91 -4.42
CA LEU A 51 -30.17 -0.81 -3.98
C LEU A 51 -29.78 -1.98 -3.06
N ASN A 52 -30.66 -2.41 -2.16
CA ASN A 52 -30.46 -3.60 -1.34
C ASN A 52 -30.32 -4.86 -2.22
N ARG A 53 -31.20 -5.04 -3.22
CA ARG A 53 -31.09 -6.15 -4.17
C ARG A 53 -29.90 -6.08 -5.13
N GLN A 54 -29.33 -4.90 -5.41
CA GLN A 54 -28.15 -4.76 -6.29
C GLN A 54 -26.81 -4.72 -5.54
N LEU A 55 -26.77 -4.21 -4.30
CA LEU A 55 -25.55 -4.04 -3.50
C LEU A 55 -25.40 -5.07 -2.38
N VAL A 56 -26.49 -5.61 -1.84
CA VAL A 56 -26.47 -6.54 -0.69
C VAL A 56 -26.70 -8.00 -1.11
N ALA A 57 -27.35 -8.26 -2.25
CA ALA A 57 -27.44 -9.61 -2.81
C ALA A 57 -26.08 -10.27 -3.14
N PRO A 58 -25.03 -9.53 -3.60
CA PRO A 58 -23.67 -10.07 -3.71
C PRO A 58 -22.93 -10.15 -2.36
N LEU A 59 -23.46 -9.54 -1.29
CA LEU A 59 -22.73 -9.29 -0.05
C LEU A 59 -22.92 -10.36 1.02
N TYR A 60 -23.85 -11.31 0.83
CA TYR A 60 -24.17 -12.33 1.82
C TYR A 60 -23.80 -13.77 1.46
N TRP A 61 -23.31 -14.06 0.26
CA TRP A 61 -22.83 -15.40 -0.10
C TRP A 61 -21.36 -15.37 -0.55
N GLY A 62 -20.48 -15.88 0.30
CA GLY A 62 -19.16 -16.35 -0.13
C GLY A 62 -18.01 -15.34 -0.19
N TRP A 63 -17.82 -14.50 0.84
CA TRP A 63 -16.42 -14.13 1.17
C TRP A 63 -15.70 -15.42 1.61
N PRO A 64 -14.67 -15.90 0.89
CA PRO A 64 -13.93 -17.04 1.34
C PRO A 64 -13.20 -16.66 2.64
N VAL A 65 -13.36 -17.48 3.68
CA VAL A 65 -12.67 -17.37 4.98
C VAL A 65 -11.15 -17.64 4.82
N SER A 66 -10.59 -17.46 3.61
CA SER A 66 -9.19 -17.74 3.28
C SER A 66 -8.31 -16.49 3.16
N THR A 67 -8.83 -15.28 3.36
CA THR A 67 -8.04 -14.02 3.23
C THR A 67 -7.68 -13.41 4.58
N ALA A 68 -8.66 -13.18 5.48
CA ALA A 68 -8.38 -12.79 6.87
C ALA A 68 -7.59 -13.90 7.60
N ASP A 69 -7.97 -15.15 7.37
CA ASP A 69 -7.28 -16.34 7.87
C ASP A 69 -5.98 -16.66 7.07
N ARG A 70 -5.64 -15.89 6.02
CA ARG A 70 -4.28 -15.85 5.44
C ARG A 70 -3.41 -14.78 6.08
N TYR A 71 -3.96 -13.61 6.42
CA TYR A 71 -3.22 -12.61 7.21
C TYR A 71 -2.91 -13.13 8.62
N LEU A 72 -3.88 -13.81 9.25
CA LEU A 72 -3.65 -14.44 10.56
C LEU A 72 -2.80 -15.72 10.46
N ARG A 73 -2.93 -16.57 9.41
CA ARG A 73 -1.98 -17.70 9.24
C ARG A 73 -0.57 -17.24 8.87
N ASN A 74 -0.38 -16.28 7.97
CA ASN A 74 0.97 -15.84 7.58
C ASN A 74 1.68 -15.06 8.70
N SER A 75 0.96 -14.42 9.63
CA SER A 75 1.53 -13.92 10.88
C SER A 75 1.76 -15.02 11.95
N GLN A 76 1.18 -16.21 11.78
CA GLN A 76 1.38 -17.40 12.64
C GLN A 76 2.40 -18.40 12.08
N ILE A 77 2.85 -18.29 10.81
CA ILE A 77 3.92 -19.14 10.24
C ILE A 77 5.28 -18.91 10.96
N GLY A 78 5.43 -17.81 11.70
CA GLY A 78 6.53 -17.58 12.65
C GLY A 78 6.37 -18.24 14.04
N ARG A 79 5.26 -18.95 14.31
CA ARG A 79 4.97 -19.61 15.61
C ARG A 79 4.69 -21.10 15.45
N SER A 80 5.71 -21.83 14.99
CA SER A 80 5.79 -23.26 15.33
C SER A 80 5.81 -23.40 16.85
N GLY A 81 4.81 -24.10 17.41
CA GLY A 81 4.62 -24.30 18.84
C GLY A 81 5.65 -25.22 19.51
N LYS A 82 6.92 -25.15 19.12
CA LYS A 82 8.00 -25.63 19.99
C LYS A 82 8.04 -24.71 21.20
N ARG A 83 7.80 -25.30 22.38
CA ARG A 83 7.93 -24.65 23.68
C ARG A 83 9.25 -23.87 23.70
N PHE A 84 9.17 -22.55 23.75
CA PHE A 84 10.34 -21.69 23.85
C PHE A 84 10.90 -21.90 25.25
N GLU A 85 11.88 -22.79 25.39
CA GLU A 85 12.70 -22.80 26.59
C GLU A 85 13.33 -21.41 26.69
N PRO A 86 13.35 -20.79 27.89
CA PRO A 86 13.99 -19.50 28.05
C PRO A 86 15.43 -19.66 27.58
N ARG A 87 15.81 -18.90 26.55
CA ARG A 87 17.17 -18.88 26.02
C ARG A 87 18.09 -18.72 27.23
N PRO A 88 19.02 -19.65 27.52
CA PRO A 88 19.88 -19.50 28.67
C PRO A 88 20.52 -18.12 28.59
N ALA A 89 20.60 -17.43 29.74
CA ALA A 89 21.25 -16.12 29.83
C ALA A 89 22.55 -16.18 29.04
N PRO A 90 22.84 -15.20 28.17
CA PRO A 90 23.88 -15.32 27.16
C PRO A 90 25.13 -15.82 27.83
N VAL A 91 25.48 -17.08 27.54
CA VAL A 91 26.73 -17.65 28.03
C VAL A 91 27.79 -16.69 27.54
N GLU A 92 28.62 -16.21 28.45
CA GLU A 92 29.78 -15.39 28.14
C GLU A 92 30.80 -16.29 27.43
N THR A 93 30.45 -16.71 26.22
CA THR A 93 31.26 -17.52 25.35
C THR A 93 32.47 -16.67 25.04
N ALA A 94 33.62 -17.08 25.56
CA ALA A 94 34.90 -16.52 25.17
C ALA A 94 34.91 -16.35 23.64
N PRO A 95 35.33 -15.18 23.12
CA PRO A 95 35.19 -14.84 21.71
C PRO A 95 35.75 -15.97 20.86
N LEU A 96 34.95 -16.44 19.88
CA LEU A 96 35.20 -17.67 19.13
C LEU A 96 36.67 -17.77 18.74
N PRO A 97 37.44 -18.77 19.24
CA PRO A 97 38.90 -18.74 19.20
C PRO A 97 39.48 -18.82 17.78
N PHE A 98 38.64 -19.07 16.77
CA PHE A 98 38.99 -19.05 15.35
C PHE A 98 39.24 -17.63 14.80
N LEU A 99 38.56 -16.60 15.32
CA LEU A 99 38.59 -15.23 14.78
C LEU A 99 39.77 -14.38 15.29
N ARG A 100 40.83 -15.01 15.79
CA ARG A 100 42.11 -14.38 16.16
C ARG A 100 43.29 -14.84 15.31
N SER A 101 43.05 -15.50 14.18
CA SER A 101 44.10 -15.64 13.17
C SER A 101 44.35 -14.27 12.53
N ALA A 102 45.62 -13.88 12.36
CA ALA A 102 46.00 -12.60 11.76
C ALA A 102 45.87 -12.62 10.22
N GLY A 103 44.77 -13.20 9.72
CA GLY A 103 44.41 -13.23 8.31
C GLY A 103 43.83 -11.89 7.85
N GLY A 104 44.09 -11.52 6.60
CA GLY A 104 43.32 -10.47 5.93
C GLY A 104 41.90 -10.96 5.61
N VAL A 105 40.97 -10.04 5.37
CA VAL A 105 39.56 -10.32 5.06
C VAL A 105 39.35 -11.30 3.91
N SER A 106 40.30 -11.33 2.96
CA SER A 106 40.33 -12.29 1.86
C SER A 106 40.39 -13.75 2.32
N ALA A 107 40.90 -14.04 3.51
CA ALA A 107 40.94 -15.39 4.09
C ALA A 107 39.57 -15.81 4.69
N ASP A 108 38.83 -14.86 5.26
CA ASP A 108 37.50 -15.09 5.84
C ASP A 108 36.36 -14.89 4.82
N PHE A 109 36.68 -14.53 3.57
CA PHE A 109 35.72 -14.26 2.50
C PHE A 109 34.72 -15.41 2.29
N ASP A 110 35.21 -16.65 2.24
CA ASP A 110 34.37 -17.84 2.07
C ASP A 110 33.45 -18.08 3.27
N PHE A 111 33.92 -17.77 4.49
CA PHE A 111 33.10 -17.88 5.70
C PHE A 111 32.01 -16.80 5.75
N VAL A 112 32.34 -15.56 5.37
CA VAL A 112 31.36 -14.46 5.29
C VAL A 112 30.29 -14.76 4.23
N ASN A 113 30.68 -15.25 3.05
CA ASN A 113 29.72 -15.68 2.03
C ASN A 113 28.86 -16.85 2.52
N TYR A 114 29.47 -17.86 3.17
CA TYR A 114 28.74 -18.97 3.78
C TYR A 114 27.67 -18.49 4.77
N LEU A 115 27.99 -17.52 5.63
CA LEU A 115 27.00 -16.92 6.54
C LEU A 115 25.86 -16.26 5.76
N ILE A 116 26.16 -15.48 4.72
CA ILE A 116 25.15 -14.77 3.94
C ILE A 116 24.25 -15.74 3.16
N ASP A 117 24.82 -16.73 2.48
CA ASP A 117 24.09 -17.71 1.65
C ASP A 117 23.21 -18.66 2.50
N ASN A 118 23.57 -18.89 3.76
CA ASN A 118 22.76 -19.66 4.72
C ASN A 118 21.76 -18.79 5.52
N GLY A 119 21.57 -17.52 5.15
CA GLY A 119 20.62 -16.61 5.79
C GLY A 119 21.06 -16.05 7.14
N MET A 120 22.31 -16.29 7.55
CA MET A 120 22.95 -15.74 8.76
C MET A 120 23.59 -14.38 8.47
N SER A 121 22.93 -13.53 7.67
CA SER A 121 23.50 -12.27 7.18
C SER A 121 23.68 -11.23 8.30
N GLU A 122 22.89 -11.27 9.38
CA GLU A 122 23.12 -10.45 10.58
C GLU A 122 24.42 -10.84 11.29
N ASP A 123 24.71 -12.14 11.42
CA ASP A 123 25.97 -12.61 12.01
C ASP A 123 27.18 -12.19 11.16
N ALA A 124 27.02 -12.16 9.83
CA ALA A 124 28.01 -11.61 8.90
C ALA A 124 28.21 -10.09 9.09
N VAL A 125 27.14 -9.30 9.29
CA VAL A 125 27.25 -7.87 9.61
C VAL A 125 28.01 -7.67 10.93
N VAL A 126 27.64 -8.41 11.99
CA VAL A 126 28.30 -8.33 13.31
C VAL A 126 29.78 -8.72 13.20
N LEU A 127 30.10 -9.80 12.49
CA LEU A 127 31.47 -10.24 12.22
C LEU A 127 32.30 -9.15 11.52
N LEU A 128 31.78 -8.54 10.46
CA LEU A 128 32.47 -7.53 9.66
C LEU A 128 32.56 -6.14 10.34
N GLN A 129 31.80 -5.91 11.41
CA GLN A 129 31.84 -4.70 12.22
C GLN A 129 32.70 -4.85 13.48
N GLY A 130 32.72 -6.03 14.11
CA GLY A 130 33.42 -6.30 15.37
C GLY A 130 34.89 -6.73 15.24
N THR A 131 35.48 -6.59 14.05
CA THR A 131 36.82 -7.09 13.69
C THR A 131 37.75 -5.96 13.25
N ASP A 132 38.99 -6.00 13.76
CA ASP A 132 40.07 -5.05 13.43
C ASP A 132 40.71 -5.34 12.06
N TYR A 133 39.88 -5.64 11.06
CA TYR A 133 40.35 -5.89 9.70
C TYR A 133 40.95 -4.64 9.05
N ALA A 134 42.10 -4.81 8.40
CA ALA A 134 42.69 -3.77 7.57
C ALA A 134 41.73 -3.34 6.44
N PRO A 135 41.58 -2.02 6.16
CA PRO A 135 40.78 -1.53 5.05
C PRO A 135 41.19 -2.18 3.72
N SER A 136 40.21 -2.72 3.00
CA SER A 136 40.40 -3.38 1.71
C SER A 136 39.12 -3.32 0.88
N ASP A 137 39.26 -3.40 -0.43
CA ASP A 137 38.14 -3.44 -1.38
C ASP A 137 37.18 -4.62 -1.10
N THR A 138 37.74 -5.76 -0.73
CA THR A 138 37.02 -6.99 -0.39
C THR A 138 36.22 -6.80 0.90
N LEU A 139 36.75 -6.09 1.90
CA LEU A 139 36.01 -5.73 3.13
C LEU A 139 34.83 -4.81 2.85
N ASP A 140 35.02 -3.82 1.98
CA ASP A 140 33.97 -2.88 1.62
C ASP A 140 32.87 -3.54 0.78
N TYR A 141 33.23 -4.43 -0.16
CA TYR A 141 32.28 -5.27 -0.88
C TYR A 141 31.50 -6.19 0.07
N LEU A 142 32.17 -6.92 0.98
CA LEU A 142 31.50 -7.83 1.92
C LEU A 142 30.56 -7.09 2.88
N ARG A 143 30.98 -5.93 3.40
CA ARG A 143 30.12 -5.05 4.22
C ARG A 143 28.90 -4.60 3.43
N GLY A 144 29.10 -4.17 2.19
CA GLY A 144 28.00 -3.82 1.28
C GLY A 144 27.03 -4.99 1.08
N TRP A 145 27.55 -6.18 0.83
CA TRP A 145 26.78 -7.40 0.57
C TRP A 145 25.98 -7.86 1.80
N ALA A 146 26.59 -7.89 2.99
CA ALA A 146 25.93 -8.24 4.23
C ALA A 146 24.85 -7.21 4.64
N SER A 147 25.15 -5.91 4.52
CA SER A 147 24.16 -4.84 4.74
C SER A 147 23.02 -4.88 3.70
N TYR A 148 23.30 -5.26 2.46
CA TYR A 148 22.26 -5.42 1.42
C TYR A 148 21.31 -6.57 1.75
N ALA A 149 21.86 -7.73 2.11
CA ALA A 149 21.09 -8.92 2.48
C ALA A 149 20.19 -8.68 3.71
N THR A 150 20.63 -7.84 4.66
CA THR A 150 19.87 -7.43 5.85
C THR A 150 18.95 -6.21 5.63
N ARG A 151 18.76 -5.77 4.37
CA ARG A 151 17.97 -4.57 4.00
C ARG A 151 18.46 -3.25 4.62
N ARG A 152 19.70 -3.19 5.11
CA ARG A 152 20.39 -1.96 5.57
C ARG A 152 20.91 -1.14 4.38
N LEU A 153 20.00 -0.72 3.50
CA LEU A 153 20.31 -0.15 2.18
C LEU A 153 21.23 1.11 2.22
N ALA A 154 21.11 1.93 3.27
CA ALA A 154 21.95 3.11 3.47
C ALA A 154 23.38 2.77 3.92
N GLU A 155 23.58 1.65 4.62
CA GLU A 155 24.91 1.12 4.93
C GLU A 155 25.49 0.42 3.70
N ALA A 156 24.66 -0.36 3.00
CA ALA A 156 25.03 -1.12 1.81
C ALA A 156 25.58 -0.22 0.70
N SER A 157 24.82 0.81 0.29
CA SER A 157 25.24 1.80 -0.72
C SER A 157 26.56 2.48 -0.35
N ARG A 158 26.70 2.95 0.90
CA ARG A 158 27.95 3.59 1.38
C ARG A 158 29.15 2.65 1.35
N ALA A 159 28.98 1.39 1.69
CA ALA A 159 30.06 0.42 1.68
C ALA A 159 30.46 0.04 0.25
N PHE A 160 29.48 -0.22 -0.64
CA PHE A 160 29.72 -0.45 -2.05
C PHE A 160 30.37 0.75 -2.76
N ASP A 161 29.99 1.98 -2.43
CA ASP A 161 30.58 3.20 -2.99
C ASP A 161 32.07 3.41 -2.62
N ARG A 162 32.59 2.69 -1.61
CA ARG A 162 34.03 2.70 -1.28
C ARG A 162 34.86 1.73 -2.12
N VAL A 163 34.23 0.78 -2.81
CA VAL A 163 34.94 -0.20 -3.64
C VAL A 163 35.54 0.52 -4.87
N PRO A 164 36.87 0.48 -5.07
CA PRO A 164 37.54 1.28 -6.10
C PRO A 164 37.37 0.67 -7.50
N ALA A 165 37.41 1.50 -8.53
CA ALA A 165 37.20 1.10 -9.94
C ALA A 165 38.16 0.01 -10.48
N GLY A 166 39.32 -0.19 -9.85
CA GLY A 166 40.25 -1.26 -10.18
C GLY A 166 40.01 -2.60 -9.46
N SER A 167 39.02 -2.67 -8.56
CA SER A 167 38.69 -3.90 -7.82
C SER A 167 37.90 -4.88 -8.69
N PRO A 168 38.16 -6.21 -8.59
CA PRO A 168 37.27 -7.23 -9.17
C PRO A 168 35.81 -7.12 -8.70
N TRP A 169 35.58 -6.50 -7.54
CA TRP A 169 34.25 -6.32 -6.95
C TRP A 169 33.53 -5.04 -7.42
N TYR A 170 34.20 -4.19 -8.21
CA TYR A 170 33.69 -2.85 -8.55
C TYR A 170 32.36 -2.87 -9.29
N ASP A 171 32.28 -3.62 -10.40
CA ASP A 171 31.07 -3.70 -11.24
C ASP A 171 29.86 -4.06 -10.38
N LYS A 172 29.96 -5.18 -9.67
CA LYS A 172 28.91 -5.67 -8.79
C LYS A 172 28.55 -4.64 -7.71
N SER A 173 29.54 -4.04 -7.06
CA SER A 173 29.32 -3.02 -6.02
C SER A 173 28.58 -1.80 -6.56
N LEU A 174 28.99 -1.25 -7.72
CA LEU A 174 28.36 -0.10 -8.34
C LEU A 174 26.88 -0.36 -8.65
N PHE A 175 26.58 -1.50 -9.25
CA PHE A 175 25.22 -1.90 -9.59
C PHE A 175 24.33 -2.14 -8.36
N PHE A 176 24.84 -2.79 -7.31
CA PHE A 176 24.10 -3.00 -6.06
C PHE A 176 23.99 -1.72 -5.21
N SER A 177 24.92 -0.77 -5.34
CA SER A 177 24.79 0.58 -4.76
C SER A 177 23.69 1.38 -5.46
N ALA A 178 23.67 1.39 -6.80
CA ALA A 178 22.61 2.04 -7.57
C ALA A 178 21.22 1.47 -7.25
N ALA A 179 21.09 0.14 -7.12
CA ALA A 179 19.86 -0.49 -6.66
C ALA A 179 19.49 -0.07 -5.23
N SER A 180 20.46 0.01 -4.32
CA SER A 180 20.27 0.45 -2.93
C SER A 180 19.80 1.91 -2.83
N LYS A 181 20.37 2.80 -3.64
CA LYS A 181 19.94 4.20 -3.77
C LYS A 181 18.53 4.32 -4.34
N ALA A 182 18.18 3.49 -5.33
CA ALA A 182 16.83 3.43 -5.88
C ALA A 182 15.77 3.00 -4.84
N TYR A 183 16.07 2.02 -3.97
CA TYR A 183 15.17 1.66 -2.86
C TYR A 183 15.02 2.81 -1.83
N LEU A 184 16.07 3.60 -1.61
CA LEU A 184 16.01 4.78 -0.74
C LEU A 184 15.30 5.98 -1.37
N GLY A 185 14.82 5.86 -2.62
CA GLY A 185 14.23 6.95 -3.39
C GLY A 185 15.25 7.92 -4.01
N ASP A 186 16.56 7.68 -3.84
CA ASP A 186 17.62 8.45 -4.50
C ASP A 186 17.84 7.97 -5.94
N TYR A 187 16.81 8.15 -6.76
CA TYR A 187 16.85 7.83 -8.19
C TYR A 187 17.87 8.69 -8.95
N ALA A 188 18.14 9.92 -8.47
CA ALA A 188 19.11 10.82 -9.08
C ALA A 188 20.55 10.34 -8.87
N GLY A 189 20.92 9.98 -7.63
CA GLY A 189 22.22 9.40 -7.31
C GLY A 189 22.42 8.03 -7.95
N ALA A 190 21.39 7.17 -7.96
CA ALA A 190 21.41 5.88 -8.67
C ALA A 190 21.68 6.07 -10.18
N ARG A 191 20.95 7.01 -10.81
CA ARG A 191 21.09 7.33 -12.23
C ARG A 191 22.48 7.88 -12.56
N ALA A 192 22.98 8.86 -11.80
CA ALA A 192 24.30 9.45 -12.04
C ALA A 192 25.44 8.42 -11.90
N GLN A 193 25.31 7.50 -10.96
CA GLN A 193 26.25 6.39 -10.77
C GLN A 193 26.21 5.38 -11.94
N LEU A 194 25.03 5.11 -12.51
CA LEU A 194 24.92 4.27 -13.69
C LEU A 194 25.38 4.99 -14.96
N GLU A 195 25.08 6.28 -15.15
CA GLU A 195 25.53 7.05 -16.31
C GLU A 195 27.06 7.17 -16.39
N SER A 196 27.76 7.22 -15.24
CA SER A 196 29.23 7.21 -15.19
C SER A 196 29.87 5.83 -15.45
N TYR A 197 29.07 4.76 -15.49
CA TYR A 197 29.57 3.40 -15.70
C TYR A 197 29.98 3.15 -17.15
N ALA A 198 31.21 2.66 -17.34
CA ALA A 198 31.84 2.39 -18.64
C ALA A 198 32.45 0.97 -18.75
N GLY A 199 32.09 0.05 -17.86
CA GLY A 199 32.58 -1.33 -17.86
C GLY A 199 31.78 -2.30 -18.75
N PRO A 200 32.05 -3.61 -18.69
CA PRO A 200 31.52 -4.60 -19.63
C PRO A 200 30.00 -4.78 -19.57
N TYR A 201 29.36 -4.46 -18.45
CA TYR A 201 27.91 -4.64 -18.25
C TYR A 201 27.06 -3.49 -18.83
N ALA A 202 27.40 -3.03 -20.04
CA ALA A 202 26.77 -1.87 -20.68
C ALA A 202 25.26 -2.06 -20.99
N GLU A 203 24.83 -3.30 -21.31
CA GLU A 203 23.43 -3.66 -21.52
C GLU A 203 22.61 -3.59 -20.22
N LEU A 204 23.17 -4.13 -19.13
CA LEU A 204 22.57 -4.09 -17.79
C LEU A 204 22.40 -2.64 -17.29
N ARG A 205 23.41 -1.80 -17.53
CA ARG A 205 23.34 -0.35 -17.30
C ARG A 205 22.19 0.28 -18.09
N ALA A 206 22.07 -0.03 -19.38
CA ALA A 206 21.02 0.53 -20.22
C ALA A 206 19.61 0.12 -19.75
N SER A 207 19.41 -1.15 -19.37
CA SER A 207 18.15 -1.61 -18.75
C SER A 207 17.82 -0.82 -17.49
N GLN A 208 18.75 -0.77 -16.53
CA GLN A 208 18.49 -0.08 -15.25
C GLN A 208 18.24 1.42 -15.41
N LEU A 209 18.89 2.09 -16.38
CA LEU A 209 18.60 3.50 -16.68
C LEU A 209 17.18 3.69 -17.26
N GLN A 210 16.69 2.76 -18.08
CA GLN A 210 15.32 2.76 -18.57
C GLN A 210 14.31 2.49 -17.44
N ASP A 211 14.60 1.51 -16.57
CA ASP A 211 13.75 1.18 -15.42
C ASP A 211 13.69 2.35 -14.40
N LEU A 212 14.81 3.00 -14.11
CA LEU A 212 14.85 4.22 -13.28
C LEU A 212 14.06 5.38 -13.88
N ALA A 213 14.09 5.56 -15.20
CA ALA A 213 13.29 6.60 -15.86
C ALA A 213 11.79 6.34 -15.71
N ALA A 214 11.34 5.07 -15.72
CA ALA A 214 9.95 4.72 -15.44
C ALA A 214 9.55 4.98 -13.97
N LEU A 215 10.48 4.81 -13.02
CA LEU A 215 10.28 5.10 -11.60
C LEU A 215 10.20 6.59 -11.24
N GLN A 216 10.62 7.49 -12.14
CA GLN A 216 10.64 8.96 -11.96
C GLN A 216 9.45 9.70 -12.62
N GLY A 217 8.40 9.00 -13.06
CA GLY A 217 7.26 9.62 -13.75
C GLY A 217 6.52 10.70 -12.93
N PRO A 218 5.78 11.63 -13.57
CA PRO A 218 5.14 12.76 -12.88
C PRO A 218 4.10 12.40 -11.79
N ASP A 219 3.67 11.14 -11.74
CA ASP A 219 2.70 10.59 -10.79
C ASP A 219 3.35 9.83 -9.61
N THR A 220 4.67 9.66 -9.59
CA THR A 220 5.33 8.60 -8.82
C THR A 220 5.53 8.93 -7.34
N PHE A 221 4.72 8.27 -6.50
CA PHE A 221 4.99 7.98 -5.08
C PHE A 221 5.17 9.16 -4.11
N ALA A 222 4.88 10.38 -4.53
CA ALA A 222 4.86 11.53 -3.62
C ALA A 222 3.91 11.27 -2.44
N ALA A 223 4.44 11.32 -1.21
CA ALA A 223 3.67 11.09 0.00
C ALA A 223 2.56 12.14 0.15
N LYS A 224 1.33 11.67 0.31
CA LYS A 224 0.14 12.50 0.52
C LYS A 224 0.02 12.90 1.98
N SER A 225 -0.57 14.07 2.25
CA SER A 225 -0.70 14.60 3.61
C SER A 225 -2.04 14.21 4.26
N PRO A 226 -2.05 13.50 5.41
CA PRO A 226 -3.30 13.07 6.07
C PRO A 226 -4.20 14.23 6.50
N LEU A 227 -3.61 15.34 6.96
CA LEU A 227 -4.35 16.51 7.43
C LEU A 227 -5.14 17.23 6.32
N LEU A 228 -4.60 17.32 5.09
CA LEU A 228 -5.37 17.86 3.97
C LEU A 228 -6.53 16.94 3.60
N ALA A 229 -6.37 15.62 3.66
CA ALA A 229 -7.48 14.69 3.41
C ALA A 229 -8.59 14.83 4.47
N ALA A 230 -8.22 14.94 5.75
CA ALA A 230 -9.16 15.21 6.83
C ALA A 230 -9.89 16.55 6.62
N GLY A 231 -9.15 17.63 6.31
CA GLY A 231 -9.71 18.96 6.05
C GLY A 231 -10.65 18.99 4.84
N LEU A 232 -10.30 18.31 3.74
CA LEU A 232 -11.17 18.17 2.57
C LEU A 232 -12.48 17.44 2.92
N SER A 233 -12.39 16.32 3.64
CA SER A 233 -13.58 15.59 4.11
C SER A 233 -14.39 16.33 5.18
N ALA A 234 -13.79 17.28 5.89
CA ALA A 234 -14.47 18.18 6.83
C ALA A 234 -15.18 19.36 6.16
N LEU A 235 -14.90 19.63 4.88
CA LEU A 235 -15.67 20.56 4.04
C LEU A 235 -16.81 19.82 3.32
N VAL A 236 -16.51 18.68 2.69
CA VAL A 236 -17.49 17.84 2.00
C VAL A 236 -17.17 16.36 2.26
N PRO A 237 -18.11 15.60 2.87
CA PRO A 237 -17.97 14.17 3.12
C PRO A 237 -17.35 13.38 1.97
N GLY A 238 -16.19 12.76 2.23
CA GLY A 238 -15.51 11.87 1.28
C GLY A 238 -14.48 12.53 0.34
N LEU A 239 -14.32 13.86 0.29
CA LEU A 239 -13.32 14.48 -0.60
C LEU A 239 -11.87 14.06 -0.28
N GLY A 240 -11.53 13.82 1.00
CA GLY A 240 -10.24 13.26 1.37
C GLY A 240 -9.98 11.86 0.81
N ARG A 241 -11.03 11.08 0.56
CA ARG A 241 -10.98 9.77 -0.12
C ARG A 241 -10.83 9.92 -1.64
N VAL A 242 -11.37 10.99 -2.24
CA VAL A 242 -11.09 11.34 -3.66
C VAL A 242 -9.60 11.64 -3.84
N TYR A 243 -9.00 12.40 -2.92
CA TYR A 243 -7.56 12.70 -2.94
C TYR A 243 -6.68 11.43 -2.87
N THR A 244 -7.13 10.37 -2.20
CA THR A 244 -6.45 9.05 -2.18
C THR A 244 -6.89 8.10 -3.30
N ARG A 245 -7.59 8.60 -4.33
CA ARG A 245 -8.14 7.85 -5.49
C ARG A 245 -9.18 6.77 -5.12
N GLN A 246 -9.80 6.87 -3.94
CA GLN A 246 -10.80 5.93 -3.43
C GLN A 246 -12.25 6.39 -3.74
N TYR A 247 -12.59 6.51 -5.02
CA TYR A 247 -13.85 7.12 -5.48
C TYR A 247 -15.12 6.45 -4.94
N GLY A 248 -15.16 5.11 -4.87
CA GLY A 248 -16.32 4.39 -4.32
C GLY A 248 -16.56 4.70 -2.84
N ALA A 249 -15.48 4.71 -2.04
CA ALA A 249 -15.52 5.03 -0.62
C ALA A 249 -15.82 6.52 -0.35
N ALA A 250 -15.58 7.40 -1.33
CA ALA A 250 -15.99 8.80 -1.31
C ALA A 250 -17.48 8.99 -1.65
N ALA A 251 -18.00 8.26 -2.64
CA ALA A 251 -19.40 8.30 -3.02
C ALA A 251 -20.32 7.76 -1.91
N GLU A 252 -19.95 6.62 -1.31
CA GLU A 252 -20.60 6.06 -0.11
C GLU A 252 -20.68 7.11 1.02
N SER A 253 -19.54 7.72 1.33
CA SER A 253 -19.40 8.77 2.35
C SER A 253 -20.34 9.95 2.13
N LEU A 254 -20.46 10.42 0.89
CA LEU A 254 -21.36 11.51 0.51
C LEU A 254 -22.83 11.11 0.62
N LEU A 255 -23.20 9.91 0.16
CA LEU A 255 -24.57 9.41 0.22
C LEU A 255 -25.06 9.17 1.66
N VAL A 256 -24.22 8.57 2.51
CA VAL A 256 -24.58 8.29 3.91
C VAL A 256 -24.69 9.60 4.71
N CYS A 257 -23.67 10.47 4.65
CA CYS A 257 -23.70 11.73 5.39
C CYS A 257 -24.79 12.68 4.87
N GLY A 258 -24.93 12.78 3.54
CA GLY A 258 -25.96 13.59 2.89
C GLY A 258 -27.38 13.09 3.17
N GLY A 259 -27.58 11.77 3.19
CA GLY A 259 -28.86 11.14 3.54
C GLY A 259 -29.27 11.45 4.98
N PHE A 260 -28.38 11.25 5.96
CA PHE A 260 -28.68 11.62 7.36
C PHE A 260 -28.87 13.12 7.54
N ALA A 261 -28.11 13.97 6.85
CA ALA A 261 -28.30 15.41 6.89
C ALA A 261 -29.69 15.81 6.34
N ALA A 262 -30.10 15.29 5.18
CA ALA A 262 -31.41 15.54 4.60
C ALA A 262 -32.56 15.09 5.51
N ILE A 263 -32.48 13.86 6.04
CA ILE A 263 -33.48 13.33 6.99
C ILE A 263 -33.56 14.19 8.25
N THR A 264 -32.43 14.64 8.80
CA THR A 264 -32.39 15.47 10.00
C THR A 264 -33.00 16.85 9.75
N ILE A 265 -32.65 17.49 8.63
CA ILE A 265 -33.19 18.80 8.24
C ILE A 265 -34.71 18.74 8.02
N GLU A 266 -35.20 17.69 7.35
CA GLU A 266 -36.62 17.54 7.05
C GLU A 266 -37.44 17.30 8.33
N ASN A 267 -36.98 16.39 9.20
CA ASN A 267 -37.63 16.17 10.50
C ASN A 267 -37.63 17.44 11.37
N TYR A 268 -36.54 18.22 11.37
CA TYR A 268 -36.46 19.48 12.10
C TYR A 268 -37.44 20.53 11.57
N ARG A 269 -37.62 20.63 10.24
CA ARG A 269 -38.56 21.57 9.61
C ARG A 269 -40.02 21.24 9.89
N HIS A 270 -40.39 19.96 9.86
CA HIS A 270 -41.78 19.53 10.02
C HIS A 270 -42.22 19.33 11.48
N TYR A 271 -41.33 18.83 12.33
CA TYR A 271 -41.68 18.41 13.69
C TYR A 271 -40.80 19.06 14.77
N GLY A 272 -39.75 19.80 14.40
CA GLY A 272 -38.82 20.41 15.34
C GLY A 272 -37.84 19.40 15.98
N PRO A 273 -37.31 19.69 17.18
CA PRO A 273 -36.33 18.85 17.87
C PRO A 273 -37.00 17.65 18.59
N ILE A 274 -37.72 16.82 17.84
CA ILE A 274 -38.24 15.53 18.32
C ILE A 274 -37.13 14.47 18.43
N TRP A 275 -37.43 13.36 19.11
CA TRP A 275 -36.50 12.23 19.28
C TRP A 275 -35.89 11.75 17.95
N SER A 276 -36.68 11.63 16.89
CA SER A 276 -36.20 11.23 15.55
C SER A 276 -35.14 12.19 15.00
N THR A 277 -35.34 13.51 15.14
CA THR A 277 -34.39 14.54 14.72
C THR A 277 -33.07 14.42 15.48
N ILE A 278 -33.14 14.20 16.79
CA ILE A 278 -31.95 14.01 17.65
C ILE A 278 -31.23 12.71 17.28
N LEU A 279 -31.96 11.62 17.05
CA LEU A 279 -31.41 10.31 16.67
C LEU A 279 -30.66 10.38 15.32
N PHE A 280 -31.31 10.86 14.26
CA PHE A 280 -30.70 10.96 12.94
C PHE A 280 -29.58 12.00 12.89
N GLY A 281 -29.70 13.11 13.62
CA GLY A 281 -28.65 14.11 13.74
C GLY A 281 -27.41 13.59 14.47
N THR A 282 -27.59 12.84 15.57
CA THR A 282 -26.49 12.22 16.32
C THR A 282 -25.80 11.13 15.49
N LEU A 283 -26.59 10.27 14.84
CA LEU A 283 -26.07 9.20 13.99
C LEU A 283 -25.34 9.76 12.76
N GLY A 284 -25.91 10.77 12.08
CA GLY A 284 -25.26 11.49 10.99
C GLY A 284 -23.95 12.15 11.42
N SER A 285 -23.90 12.74 12.62
CA SER A 285 -22.69 13.35 13.19
C SER A 285 -21.60 12.31 13.48
N LEU A 286 -21.98 11.12 13.98
CA LEU A 286 -21.06 10.00 14.17
C LEU A 286 -20.45 9.52 12.85
N PHE A 287 -21.27 9.34 11.81
CA PHE A 287 -20.79 8.99 10.47
C PHE A 287 -19.91 10.09 9.86
N TYR A 288 -20.23 11.38 10.09
CA TYR A 288 -19.45 12.52 9.62
C TYR A 288 -18.05 12.56 10.24
N LEU A 289 -17.94 12.41 11.57
CA LEU A 289 -16.65 12.35 12.28
C LEU A 289 -15.86 11.10 11.87
N GLY A 290 -16.52 9.95 11.76
CA GLY A 290 -15.91 8.71 11.28
C GLY A 290 -15.36 8.81 9.85
N ASN A 291 -16.00 9.60 8.99
CA ASN A 291 -15.54 9.88 7.62
C ASN A 291 -14.29 10.78 7.59
N ILE A 292 -14.25 11.84 8.40
CA ILE A 292 -13.05 12.69 8.55
C ILE A 292 -11.85 11.84 9.01
N TYR A 293 -12.04 11.04 10.06
CA TYR A 293 -10.99 10.15 10.58
C TYR A 293 -10.61 9.05 9.58
N GLY A 294 -11.59 8.42 8.92
CA GLY A 294 -11.34 7.44 7.86
C GLY A 294 -10.65 8.02 6.64
N SER A 295 -10.79 9.33 6.38
CA SER A 295 -10.09 10.04 5.31
C SER A 295 -8.63 10.32 5.68
N TYR A 296 -8.34 10.67 6.93
CA TYR A 296 -6.99 10.72 7.49
C TYR A 296 -6.27 9.37 7.30
N LEU A 297 -6.85 8.27 7.80
CA LEU A 297 -6.25 6.93 7.68
C LEU A 297 -6.11 6.46 6.23
N SER A 298 -7.00 6.89 5.33
CA SER A 298 -6.91 6.53 3.90
C SER A 298 -5.61 7.00 3.24
N VAL A 299 -4.99 8.06 3.76
CA VAL A 299 -3.71 8.60 3.27
C VAL A 299 -2.53 7.78 3.76
N GLU A 300 -2.53 7.35 5.01
CA GLU A 300 -1.47 6.48 5.56
C GLU A 300 -1.41 5.16 4.78
N VAL A 301 -2.57 4.51 4.61
CA VAL A 301 -2.70 3.28 3.78
C VAL A 301 -2.32 3.52 2.32
N TYR A 302 -2.59 4.71 1.76
CA TYR A 302 -2.17 5.05 0.41
C TYR A 302 -0.65 5.20 0.32
N ASN A 303 -0.02 5.91 1.25
CA ASN A 303 1.41 6.17 1.28
C ASN A 303 2.21 4.88 1.48
N ASP A 304 1.76 3.98 2.36
CA ASP A 304 2.44 2.71 2.60
C ASP A 304 2.34 1.77 1.39
N ARG A 305 1.16 1.69 0.73
CA ARG A 305 1.04 0.97 -0.55
C ARG A 305 1.93 1.56 -1.65
N MET A 306 2.11 2.88 -1.68
CA MET A 306 3.02 3.52 -2.63
C MET A 306 4.48 3.12 -2.37
N ARG A 307 4.91 3.09 -1.10
CA ARG A 307 6.24 2.59 -0.70
C ARG A 307 6.43 1.11 -1.04
N GLU A 308 5.48 0.24 -0.71
CA GLU A 308 5.50 -1.18 -1.08
C GLU A 308 5.60 -1.37 -2.60
N THR A 309 4.93 -0.51 -3.38
CA THR A 309 5.00 -0.52 -4.84
C THR A 309 6.37 -0.07 -5.35
N GLN A 310 6.99 0.95 -4.74
CA GLN A 310 8.38 1.35 -5.02
C GLN A 310 9.34 0.19 -4.76
N ASP A 311 9.29 -0.40 -3.56
CA ASP A 311 10.15 -1.50 -3.16
C ASP A 311 9.97 -2.71 -4.08
N THR A 312 8.74 -3.03 -4.46
CA THR A 312 8.44 -4.14 -5.38
C THR A 312 8.97 -3.85 -6.78
N ALA A 313 8.80 -2.62 -7.29
CA ALA A 313 9.31 -2.25 -8.60
C ALA A 313 10.85 -2.25 -8.64
N VAL A 314 11.54 -1.69 -7.64
CA VAL A 314 13.00 -1.76 -7.53
C VAL A 314 13.48 -3.21 -7.36
N LEU A 315 12.75 -4.06 -6.62
CA LEU A 315 13.06 -5.49 -6.51
C LEU A 315 12.97 -6.21 -7.87
N LEU A 316 11.88 -6.03 -8.60
CA LEU A 316 11.64 -6.71 -9.87
C LEU A 316 12.57 -6.23 -10.99
N HIS A 317 12.75 -4.91 -11.11
CA HIS A 317 13.46 -4.29 -12.23
C HIS A 317 14.96 -4.11 -11.96
N MET A 318 15.37 -3.75 -10.74
CA MET A 318 16.78 -3.59 -10.41
C MET A 318 17.38 -4.90 -9.89
N HIS A 319 16.83 -5.49 -8.81
CA HIS A 319 17.53 -6.57 -8.09
C HIS A 319 17.58 -7.91 -8.85
N ILE A 320 16.48 -8.34 -9.48
CA ILE A 320 16.44 -9.65 -10.17
C ILE A 320 17.46 -9.72 -11.33
N PRO A 321 17.55 -8.74 -12.25
CA PRO A 321 18.57 -8.75 -13.31
C PRO A 321 20.01 -8.76 -12.81
N LEU A 322 20.30 -8.09 -11.68
CA LEU A 322 21.64 -8.15 -11.07
C LEU A 322 22.02 -9.55 -10.63
N ARG A 323 21.07 -10.33 -10.09
CA ARG A 323 21.32 -11.72 -9.67
C ARG A 323 21.53 -12.66 -10.85
N SER A 324 20.98 -12.36 -12.04
CA SER A 324 21.29 -13.11 -13.26
C SER A 324 22.60 -12.70 -13.93
N ALA A 325 23.01 -11.43 -13.80
CA ALA A 325 24.25 -10.91 -14.41
C ALA A 325 25.52 -11.27 -13.62
N PHE A 326 25.44 -11.30 -12.29
CA PHE A 326 26.56 -11.56 -11.37
C PHE A 326 26.46 -12.94 -10.69
N ARG A 327 26.20 -13.98 -11.49
CA ARG A 327 25.87 -15.33 -11.04
C ARG A 327 27.06 -16.30 -11.09
#